data_AF-A0A378XGX0-F1
#
_entry.id   AF-A0A378XGX0-F1
#
_cell.length_a   1.000
_cell.length_b   1.000
_cell.length_c   1.000
_cell.angle_alpha   90.00
_cell.angle_beta   90.00
_cell.angle_gamma   90.00
#
_symmetry.space_group_name_H-M   'P 1'
#
loop_
_entity.id
_entity.type
_entity.pdbx_description
1 polymer ?
#
loop_
_entity_poly.entity_id
_entity_poly.type
_entity_poly.pdbx_seq_one_letter_code
_entity_poly.pdbx_strand_id
1 'polypeptide(L)' 'MEVANNNLIFVIDDDDAFRRSLVFLLEDLEWRVEAFASAADFLKAYPQPVLEAG' A
#
# COMPACT_ATOMS: atom_id res chain seq x y z
N MET A 1 -17.84 -19.22 -5.15
CA MET A 1 -17.64 -18.06 -4.26
C MET A 1 -16.27 -17.53 -4.61
N GLU A 2 -16.20 -16.39 -5.29
CA GLU A 2 -14.92 -15.78 -5.61
C GLU A 2 -14.33 -15.30 -4.29
N VAL A 3 -13.17 -15.85 -3.91
CA VAL A 3 -12.40 -15.30 -2.80
C VAL A 3 -11.81 -14.02 -3.38
N ALA A 4 -12.42 -12.88 -3.07
CA ALA A 4 -11.81 -11.59 -3.37
C ALA A 4 -10.50 -11.56 -2.57
N ASN A 5 -9.41 -11.89 -3.25
CA ASN A 5 -8.06 -11.70 -2.73
C ASN A 5 -7.89 -10.19 -2.60
N ASN A 6 -8.22 -9.69 -1.42
CA ASN A 6 -8.22 -8.27 -1.13
C ASN A 6 -6.77 -7.86 -0.86
N ASN A 7 -5.96 -7.90 -1.92
CA ASN A 7 -4.51 -7.70 -1.87
C ASN A 7 -4.25 -6.30 -1.32
N LEU A 8 -3.55 -6.26 -0.18
CA LEU A 8 -3.13 -5.03 0.46
C LEU A 8 -1.78 -4.63 -0.13
N ILE A 9 -1.77 -3.51 -0.84
CA ILE A 9 -0.58 -2.93 -1.46
C ILE A 9 -0.08 -1.79 -0.58
N PHE A 10 1.20 -1.85 -0.21
CA PHE A 10 1.88 -0.77 0.48
C PHE A 10 2.69 0.06 -0.52
N VAL A 11 2.43 1.37 -0.58
CA VAL A 11 3.19 2.32 -1.41
C VAL A 11 4.05 3.18 -0.51
N ILE A 12 5.37 3.05 -0.60
CA ILE A 12 6.33 3.84 0.17
C ILE A 12 7.14 4.68 -0.80
N ASP A 13 6.92 5.99 -0.81
CA ASP A 13 7.56 6.92 -1.73
C ASP A 13 7.59 8.32 -1.09
N ASP A 14 8.70 9.06 -1.21
CA ASP A 14 8.88 10.38 -0.59
C ASP A 14 8.27 11.52 -1.42
N ASP A 15 8.03 11.32 -2.72
CA ASP A 15 7.36 12.30 -3.58
C ASP A 15 5.83 12.23 -3.42
N ASP A 16 5.25 13.33 -2.93
CA ASP A 16 3.83 13.43 -2.65
C ASP A 16 2.95 13.37 -3.91
N ALA A 17 3.39 13.95 -5.03
CA ALA A 17 2.62 13.93 -6.27
C ALA A 17 2.62 12.52 -6.88
N PHE A 18 3.77 11.87 -6.92
CA PHE A 18 3.92 10.53 -7.46
C PHE A 18 3.17 9.50 -6.60
N ARG A 19 3.34 9.52 -5.27
CA ARG A 19 2.62 8.63 -4.35
C ARG A 19 1.11 8.74 -4.51
N ARG A 20 0.55 9.94 -4.61
CA ARG A 20 -0.90 10.14 -4.87
C ARG A 20 -1.34 9.56 -6.21
N SER A 21 -0.52 9.69 -7.25
CA SER A 21 -0.86 9.16 -8.58
C SER A 21 -0.92 7.62 -8.58
N LEU A 22 -0.01 6.96 -7.85
CA LEU A 22 -0.03 5.51 -7.67
C LEU A 22 -1.25 5.05 -6.87
N VAL A 23 -1.56 5.72 -5.75
CA VAL A 23 -2.76 5.38 -4.95
C VAL A 23 -4.03 5.43 -5.81
N PHE A 24 -4.21 6.52 -6.57
CA PHE A 24 -5.36 6.66 -7.47
C PHE A 24 -5.47 5.52 -8.49
N LEU A 25 -4.35 5.14 -9.12
CA LEU A 25 -4.34 4.06 -10.11
C LEU A 25 -4.67 2.70 -9.48
N LEU A 26 -4.13 2.40 -8.30
CA LEU A 26 -4.30 1.11 -7.65
C LEU A 26 -5.71 0.95 -7.07
N GLU A 27 -6.30 2.03 -6.53
CA GLU A 27 -7.69 2.03 -6.08
C GLU A 27 -8.69 1.85 -7.23
N ASP A 28 -8.39 2.35 -8.44
CA ASP A 28 -9.19 2.13 -9.67
C ASP A 28 -9.23 0.64 -10.08
N LEU A 29 -8.20 -0.13 -9.69
CA LEU A 29 -8.15 -1.59 -9.87
C LEU A 29 -8.83 -2.36 -8.73
N GLU A 30 -9.56 -1.67 -7.84
CA GLU A 30 -10.23 -2.20 -6.66
C GLU A 30 -9.26 -2.84 -5.63
N TRP A 31 -7.98 -2.47 -5.66
CA TRP A 31 -7.01 -2.92 -4.66
C TRP A 31 -7.08 -2.08 -3.40
N ARG A 32 -6.70 -2.69 -2.26
CA ARG A 32 -6.52 -1.95 -1.01
C ARG A 32 -5.12 -1.36 -0.99
N VAL A 33 -5.02 -0.06 -0.71
CA VAL A 33 -3.75 0.65 -0.73
C VAL A 33 -3.52 1.38 0.59
N GLU A 34 -2.31 1.25 1.14
CA GLU A 34 -1.82 2.09 2.23
C GLU A 34 -0.53 2.78 1.80
N ALA A 35 -0.44 4.10 1.98
CA ALA A 35 0.65 4.91 1.45
C ALA A 35 1.43 5.62 2.57
N PHE A 36 2.76 5.61 2.46
CA PHE A 36 3.69 6.18 3.43
C PHE A 36 4.70 7.08 2.73
N ALA A 37 5.01 8.22 3.34
CA ALA A 37 6.02 9.15 2.82
C ALA A 37 7.46 8.69 3.10
N SER A 38 7.65 7.71 3.97
CA SER A 38 8.97 7.19 4.32
C SER A 38 8.92 5.75 4.82
N ALA A 39 10.04 5.05 4.71
CA ALA A 39 10.20 3.72 5.31
C ALA A 39 10.07 3.76 6.85
N ALA A 40 10.45 4.86 7.49
CA ALA A 40 10.30 5.03 8.93
C ALA A 40 8.82 5.09 9.35
N ASP A 41 7.99 5.80 8.60
CA ASP A 41 6.55 5.86 8.84
C ASP A 41 5.90 4.49 8.63
N PHE A 42 6.31 3.76 7.58
CA PHE A 42 5.87 2.39 7.34
C PHE A 42 6.25 1.47 8.50
N LEU A 43 7.51 1.41 8.91
CA LEU A 43 7.99 0.53 9.98
C LEU A 43 7.40 0.89 11.35
N LYS A 44 7.03 2.15 11.57
CA LYS A 44 6.30 2.57 12.78
C LYS A 44 4.88 1.99 12.82
N ALA A 45 4.22 1.91 11.67
CA ALA A 45 2.89 1.30 11.55
C ALA A 45 2.95 -0.24 11.50
N TYR A 46 3.99 -0.79 10.86
CA TYR A 46 4.23 -2.21 10.64
C TYR A 46 5.59 -2.64 11.19
N PRO A 47 5.73 -2.76 12.52
CA PRO A 47 7.02 -3.07 13.17
C PRO A 47 7.43 -4.54 13.00
N GLN A 48 6.54 -5.39 12.51
CA GLN A 48 6.80 -6.79 12.21
C GLN A 48 6.77 -7.02 10.69
N PRO A 49 7.59 -7.93 10.16
CA PRO A 49 7.53 -8.31 8.75
C PRO A 49 6.11 -8.77 8.40
N VAL A 50 5.56 -8.23 7.30
CA VAL A 50 4.30 -8.72 6.73
C VAL A 50 4.61 -10.08 6.09
N LEU A 51 4.12 -11.16 6.70
CA LEU A 51 4.45 -12.54 6.27
C LEU A 51 3.85 -12.90 4.91
N GLU A 52 2.74 -12.27 4.54
CA GLU A 52 2.08 -12.41 3.24
C GLU A 52 1.57 -11.01 2.81
N ALA A 53 2.21 -10.40 1.83
CA ALA A 53 1.58 -9.33 1.05
C ALA A 53 0.83 -10.05 -0.08
N GLY A 54 -0.51 -10.03 -0.04
CA GLY A 54 -1.38 -10.84 -0.90
C GLY A 54 -1.12 -10.71 -2.40
#